data_AF-A0A3B4ZSR6-F1
#
_entry.id   AF-A0A3B4ZSR6-F1
#
_cell.length_a   1.000
_cell.length_b   1.000
_cell.length_c   1.000
_cell.angle_alpha   90.00
_cell.angle_beta   90.00
_cell.angle_gamma   90.00
#
_symmetry.space_group_name_H-M   'P 1'
#
loop_
_entity.id
_entity.type
_entity.pdbx_description
1 polymer ?
#
loop_
_entity_poly.entity_id
_entity_poly.type
_entity_poly.pdbx_seq_one_letter_code
_entity_poly.pdbx_strand_id
1 'polypeptide(L)'
;METLQNGQNASLVMLAFLQADCRDSDYSKELNSLGTHWPDSQEDEGLECDGHLPCSSSSITELLHGIQPVDREEAAALRGIAEDLREVAAQLEHNVVARATQNLSRNIQVCPSEQWTYFLANEVERVMRQGVGLGLEHLPQERVIVALTLTLVRGVCEQAPRMLIGLFNSALQYIWRAGPR
;
A
#
# COMPACT_ATOMS: atom_id res chain seq x y z
N MET A 1 -14.22 7.55 -7.32
CA MET A 1 -12.91 7.57 -6.63
C MET A 1 -11.82 7.87 -7.65
N GLU A 2 -11.86 9.07 -8.26
CA GLU A 2 -11.00 9.43 -9.41
C GLU A 2 -9.52 9.56 -9.01
N THR A 3 -9.24 9.88 -7.75
CA THR A 3 -7.87 10.09 -7.25
C THR A 3 -7.01 8.81 -7.24
N LEU A 4 -7.60 7.61 -7.12
CA LEU A 4 -6.84 6.35 -7.21
C LEU A 4 -6.64 5.85 -8.65
N GLN A 5 -7.21 6.54 -9.65
CA GLN A 5 -7.02 6.21 -11.06
C GLN A 5 -5.67 6.70 -11.59
N ASN A 6 -5.08 7.71 -10.95
CA ASN A 6 -3.71 8.10 -11.21
C ASN A 6 -2.76 7.16 -10.45
N GLY A 7 -1.86 6.50 -11.17
CA GLY A 7 -0.95 5.51 -10.61
C GLY A 7 -0.04 6.05 -9.51
N GLN A 8 0.38 7.31 -9.65
CA GLN A 8 1.17 8.03 -8.64
C GLN A 8 0.35 8.34 -7.38
N ASN A 9 -0.91 8.73 -7.52
CA ASN A 9 -1.76 9.03 -6.36
C ASN A 9 -2.13 7.76 -5.60
N ALA A 10 -2.36 6.65 -6.31
CA ALA A 10 -2.56 5.35 -5.68
C ALA A 10 -1.33 4.90 -4.89
N SER A 11 -0.12 4.97 -5.47
CA SER A 11 1.10 4.58 -4.76
C SER A 11 1.36 5.45 -3.51
N LEU A 12 1.08 6.76 -3.59
CA LEU A 12 1.21 7.67 -2.45
C LEU A 12 0.20 7.37 -1.34
N VAL A 13 -1.07 7.08 -1.67
CA VAL A 13 -2.08 6.64 -0.68
C VAL A 13 -1.67 5.32 -0.03
N MET A 14 -1.19 4.36 -0.83
CA MET A 14 -0.73 3.07 -0.31
C MET A 14 0.47 3.24 0.61
N LEU A 15 1.47 4.05 0.24
CA LEU A 15 2.61 4.36 1.09
C LEU A 15 2.17 5.02 2.40
N ALA A 16 1.28 6.01 2.34
CA ALA A 16 0.73 6.67 3.52
C ALA A 16 -0.01 5.72 4.46
N PHE A 17 -0.77 4.78 3.91
CA PHE A 17 -1.42 3.74 4.69
C PHE A 17 -0.41 2.80 5.37
N LEU A 18 0.60 2.32 4.63
CA LEU A 18 1.55 1.31 5.10
C LEU A 18 2.55 1.85 6.13
N GLN A 19 2.92 3.13 6.03
CA GLN A 19 3.82 3.76 7.00
C GLN A 19 3.14 4.12 8.32
N ALA A 20 1.80 4.25 8.34
CA ALA A 20 1.07 4.56 9.55
C ALA A 20 1.30 3.47 10.61
N ASP A 21 1.69 3.90 11.82
CA ASP A 21 1.92 3.02 12.98
C ASP A 21 3.00 1.95 12.77
N CYS A 22 3.94 2.16 11.84
CA CYS A 22 5.08 1.27 11.60
C CYS A 22 6.04 1.28 12.81
N ARG A 23 6.06 0.19 13.58
CA ARG A 23 6.97 0.01 14.74
C ARG A 23 8.17 -0.88 14.46
N ASP A 24 8.10 -1.68 13.39
CA ASP A 24 9.15 -2.61 13.02
C ASP A 24 10.25 -1.88 12.21
N SER A 25 11.49 -1.97 12.70
CA SER A 25 12.62 -1.25 12.12
C SER A 25 13.04 -1.77 10.76
N ASP A 26 12.82 -3.05 10.46
CA ASP A 26 13.20 -3.64 9.18
C ASP A 26 12.10 -3.40 8.14
N TYR A 27 10.83 -3.50 8.54
CA TYR A 27 9.70 -3.05 7.73
C TYR A 27 9.79 -1.55 7.37
N SER A 28 10.15 -0.70 8.34
CA SER A 28 10.35 0.73 8.12
C SER A 28 11.48 1.04 7.13
N LYS A 29 12.59 0.30 7.19
CA LYS A 29 13.71 0.46 6.23
C LYS A 29 13.27 0.10 4.81
N GLU A 30 12.59 -1.03 4.65
CA GLU A 30 12.08 -1.47 3.34
C GLU A 30 11.04 -0.48 2.79
N LEU A 31 10.16 0.06 3.64
CA LEU A 31 9.19 1.11 3.27
C LEU A 31 9.88 2.41 2.82
N ASN A 32 10.94 2.82 3.50
CA ASN A 32 11.72 4.00 3.11
C ASN A 32 12.45 3.77 1.79
N SER A 33 13.03 2.59 1.58
CA SER A 33 13.66 2.21 0.32
C SER A 33 12.66 2.19 -0.84
N LEU A 34 11.42 1.74 -0.60
CA LEU A 34 10.35 1.78 -1.59
C LEU A 34 9.96 3.22 -1.94
N GLY A 35 9.87 4.11 -0.94
CA GLY A 35 9.59 5.53 -1.14
C GLY A 35 10.64 6.25 -1.99
N THR A 36 11.91 5.85 -1.89
CA THR A 36 13.01 6.40 -2.71
C THR A 36 13.07 5.87 -4.14
N HIS A 37 12.40 4.75 -4.45
CA HIS A 37 12.37 4.17 -5.80
C HIS A 37 11.23 4.72 -6.68
N TRP A 38 10.21 5.36 -6.09
CA TRP A 38 9.07 5.94 -6.79
C TRP A 38 9.09 7.46 -7.06
N PRO A 39 10.18 8.25 -6.89
CA PRO A 39 10.18 9.66 -7.30
C PRO A 39 10.30 9.88 -8.81
N ASP A 40 10.83 8.92 -9.59
CA ASP A 40 11.31 9.23 -10.95
C ASP A 40 10.78 8.27 -12.03
N SER A 41 9.69 8.70 -12.66
CA SER A 41 9.48 8.44 -14.08
C SER A 41 9.07 9.76 -14.73
N GLN A 42 9.87 10.80 -14.49
CA GLN A 42 10.00 11.87 -15.45
C GLN A 42 11.46 11.83 -15.90
N GLU A 43 11.67 11.45 -17.15
CA GLU A 43 12.96 11.52 -17.79
C GLU A 43 13.52 12.94 -17.60
N ASP A 44 14.59 13.09 -16.82
CA ASP A 44 15.45 14.26 -16.94
C ASP A 44 16.90 13.79 -17.05
N GLU A 45 17.46 14.13 -18.20
CA GLU A 45 18.85 13.92 -18.54
C GLU A 45 19.73 14.60 -17.49
N GLY A 46 20.54 13.79 -16.83
CA GLY A 46 21.89 14.16 -16.38
C GLY A 46 22.01 15.43 -15.55
N LEU A 47 21.73 15.34 -14.25
CA LEU A 47 22.36 16.24 -13.28
C LEU A 47 22.95 15.44 -12.13
N GLU A 48 24.27 15.35 -12.18
CA GLU A 48 25.17 14.92 -11.11
C GLU A 48 24.96 15.82 -9.89
N CYS A 49 24.36 15.28 -8.82
CA CYS A 49 24.27 15.96 -7.53
C CYS A 49 25.06 15.17 -6.48
N ASP A 50 26.22 15.75 -6.17
CA ASP A 50 27.03 15.59 -4.97
C ASP A 50 26.19 15.35 -3.69
N GLY A 51 26.31 14.14 -3.15
CA GLY A 51 26.74 13.92 -1.77
C GLY A 51 26.05 14.71 -0.65
N HIS A 52 24.80 14.37 -0.32
CA HIS A 52 24.38 14.46 1.08
C HIS A 52 23.37 13.36 1.45
N LEU A 53 23.80 12.43 2.30
CA LEU A 53 22.92 11.50 3.02
C LEU A 53 22.19 12.26 4.14
N PRO A 54 20.84 12.30 4.18
CA PRO A 54 20.12 12.39 5.43
C PRO A 54 19.75 10.98 5.86
N CYS A 55 20.64 10.34 6.62
CA CYS A 55 20.24 9.20 7.43
C CYS A 55 19.68 9.75 8.74
N SER A 56 18.35 9.80 8.89
CA SER A 56 17.60 9.55 10.14
C SER A 56 16.12 9.89 9.94
N SER A 57 15.27 8.86 9.96
CA SER A 57 13.82 8.96 10.23
C SER A 57 13.03 10.02 9.43
N SER A 58 13.15 10.05 8.10
CA SER A 58 12.29 10.89 7.27
C SER A 58 10.88 10.28 7.18
N SER A 59 9.92 10.88 7.89
CA SER A 59 8.49 10.61 7.67
C SER A 59 8.11 10.91 6.21
N ILE A 60 7.06 10.29 5.66
CA ILE A 60 6.52 10.63 4.31
C ILE A 60 6.40 12.13 4.07
N THR A 61 6.17 12.92 5.12
CA THR A 61 6.13 14.38 5.04
C THR A 61 7.40 15.00 4.44
N GLU A 62 8.57 14.39 4.61
CA GLU A 62 9.82 14.82 3.98
C GLU A 62 10.09 14.13 2.64
N LEU A 63 9.67 12.87 2.45
CA LEU A 63 9.76 12.20 1.15
C LEU A 63 8.84 12.85 0.09
N LEU A 64 7.71 13.41 0.51
CA LEU A 64 6.85 14.23 -0.35
C LEU A 64 7.47 15.59 -0.72
N HIS A 65 8.50 16.08 -0.01
CA HIS A 65 9.20 17.32 -0.38
C HIS A 65 10.17 17.13 -1.56
N GLY A 66 10.57 15.89 -1.87
CA GLY A 66 11.39 15.57 -3.05
C GLY A 66 10.57 15.32 -4.31
N ILE A 67 9.25 15.25 -4.20
CA ILE A 67 8.31 15.22 -5.32
C ILE A 67 8.13 16.70 -5.71
N GLN A 68 8.12 17.02 -7.01
CA GLN A 68 7.57 18.31 -7.49
C GLN A 68 6.30 18.64 -6.69
N PRO A 69 6.05 19.91 -6.31
CA PRO A 69 5.06 20.24 -5.31
C PRO A 69 3.68 19.81 -5.78
N VAL A 70 3.31 18.56 -5.45
CA VAL A 70 1.94 18.14 -5.27
C VAL A 70 1.41 19.18 -4.30
N ASP A 71 0.42 19.95 -4.77
CA ASP A 71 -0.07 21.09 -4.02
C ASP A 71 -0.32 20.64 -2.58
N ARG A 72 0.00 21.48 -1.60
CA ARG A 72 -0.10 21.09 -0.18
C ARG A 72 -1.50 20.55 0.16
N GLU A 73 -2.48 21.05 -0.58
CA GLU A 73 -3.87 20.60 -0.58
C GLU A 73 -4.07 19.19 -1.14
N GLU A 74 -3.44 18.85 -2.27
CA GLU A 74 -3.50 17.49 -2.86
C GLU A 74 -2.78 16.47 -1.98
N ALA A 75 -1.62 16.80 -1.42
CA ALA A 75 -0.93 15.93 -0.47
C ALA A 75 -1.75 15.69 0.81
N ALA A 76 -2.47 16.72 1.29
CA ALA A 76 -3.40 16.60 2.40
C ALA A 76 -4.61 15.73 2.03
N ALA A 77 -5.15 15.86 0.82
CA ALA A 77 -6.24 15.03 0.32
C ALA A 77 -5.84 13.54 0.24
N LEU A 78 -4.65 13.24 -0.29
CA LEU A 78 -4.13 11.86 -0.35
C LEU A 78 -3.94 11.25 1.03
N ARG A 79 -3.45 12.03 1.99
CA ARG A 79 -3.37 11.61 3.40
C ARG A 79 -4.74 11.31 3.95
N GLY A 80 -5.72 12.20 3.74
CA GLY A 80 -7.10 11.99 4.15
C GLY A 80 -7.68 10.68 3.64
N ILE A 81 -7.45 10.34 2.36
CA ILE A 81 -7.86 9.05 1.78
C ILE A 81 -7.19 7.88 2.51
N ALA A 82 -5.89 7.97 2.82
CA ALA A 82 -5.20 6.94 3.58
C ALA A 82 -5.76 6.81 5.01
N GLU A 83 -6.18 7.90 5.66
CA GLU A 83 -6.83 7.85 6.97
C GLU A 83 -8.21 7.19 6.89
N ASP A 84 -9.03 7.56 5.92
CA ASP A 84 -10.33 6.92 5.66
C ASP A 84 -10.16 5.40 5.47
N LEU A 85 -9.17 4.98 4.69
CA LEU A 85 -8.88 3.56 4.47
C LEU A 85 -8.44 2.86 5.76
N ARG A 86 -7.72 3.55 6.66
CA ARG A 86 -7.34 3.00 7.97
C ARG A 86 -8.54 2.84 8.87
N GLU A 87 -9.50 3.75 8.84
CA GLU A 87 -10.76 3.61 9.58
C GLU A 87 -11.54 2.39 9.09
N VAL A 88 -11.58 2.17 7.77
CA VAL A 88 -12.17 0.95 7.19
C VAL A 88 -11.39 -0.29 7.64
N ALA A 89 -10.05 -0.25 7.59
CA ALA A 89 -9.20 -1.36 8.01
C ALA A 89 -9.38 -1.72 9.49
N ALA A 90 -9.63 -0.74 10.36
CA ALA A 90 -9.88 -0.94 11.78
C ALA A 90 -11.22 -1.67 12.05
N GLN A 91 -12.16 -1.63 11.11
CA GLN A 91 -13.44 -2.35 11.19
C GLN A 91 -13.34 -3.80 10.66
N LEU A 92 -12.24 -4.18 10.01
CA LEU A 92 -12.05 -5.55 9.51
C LEU A 92 -11.88 -6.52 10.68
N GLU A 93 -12.59 -7.66 10.64
CA GLU A 93 -12.47 -8.66 11.70
C GLU A 93 -11.06 -9.25 11.75
N HIS A 94 -10.39 -9.06 12.89
CA HIS A 94 -9.01 -9.46 13.10
C HIS A 94 -8.76 -10.94 12.77
N ASN A 95 -9.66 -11.85 13.12
CA ASN A 95 -9.48 -13.29 12.88
C ASN A 95 -9.54 -13.64 11.39
N VAL A 96 -10.44 -13.01 10.64
CA VAL A 96 -10.60 -13.21 9.19
C VAL A 96 -9.38 -12.68 8.46
N VAL A 97 -8.93 -11.47 8.82
CA VAL A 97 -7.74 -10.84 8.27
C VAL A 97 -6.48 -11.65 8.61
N ALA A 98 -6.26 -12.03 9.87
CA ALA A 98 -5.09 -12.80 10.28
C ALA A 98 -4.99 -14.13 9.52
N ARG A 99 -6.12 -14.82 9.33
CA ARG A 99 -6.15 -16.05 8.53
C ARG A 99 -5.82 -15.80 7.06
N ALA A 100 -6.37 -14.75 6.47
CA ALA A 100 -6.07 -14.36 5.09
C ALA A 100 -4.60 -13.99 4.91
N THR A 101 -4.03 -13.22 5.84
CA THR A 101 -2.60 -12.88 5.88
C THR A 101 -1.72 -14.11 5.93
N GLN A 102 -2.05 -15.09 6.79
CA GLN A 102 -1.30 -16.35 6.88
C GLN A 102 -1.38 -17.18 5.59
N ASN A 103 -2.56 -17.27 4.98
CA ASN A 103 -2.73 -17.97 3.72
C ASN A 103 -1.94 -17.29 2.59
N LEU A 104 -2.04 -15.97 2.49
CA LEU A 104 -1.31 -15.18 1.51
C LEU A 104 0.19 -15.38 1.70
N SER A 105 0.70 -15.21 2.92
CA SER A 105 2.10 -15.43 3.28
C SER A 105 2.60 -16.81 2.87
N ARG A 106 1.83 -17.87 3.14
CA ARG A 106 2.19 -19.24 2.73
C ARG A 106 2.31 -19.36 1.21
N ASN A 107 1.33 -18.83 0.47
CA ASN A 107 1.30 -18.94 -0.99
C ASN A 107 2.46 -18.19 -1.64
N ILE A 108 2.72 -16.95 -1.22
CA ILE A 108 3.77 -16.13 -1.83
C ILE A 108 5.19 -16.61 -1.51
N GLN A 109 5.37 -17.37 -0.41
CA GLN A 109 6.66 -17.96 -0.06
C GLN A 109 7.02 -19.15 -0.96
N VAL A 110 6.03 -19.85 -1.51
CA VAL A 110 6.24 -21.04 -2.34
C VAL A 110 6.03 -20.79 -3.83
N CYS A 111 5.39 -19.66 -4.18
CA CYS A 111 5.05 -19.30 -5.55
C CYS A 111 5.91 -18.12 -6.06
N PRO A 112 6.16 -18.08 -7.38
CA PRO A 112 6.94 -17.01 -7.98
C PRO A 112 6.14 -15.69 -8.03
N SER A 113 6.84 -14.56 -8.12
CA SER A 113 6.27 -13.22 -7.94
C SER A 113 5.21 -12.84 -8.97
N GLU A 114 5.25 -13.43 -10.16
CA GLU A 114 4.26 -13.20 -11.23
C GLU A 114 2.85 -13.65 -10.81
N GLN A 115 2.74 -14.56 -9.84
CA GLN A 115 1.47 -15.07 -9.34
C GLN A 115 0.97 -14.35 -8.09
N TRP A 116 1.77 -13.48 -7.47
CA TRP A 116 1.41 -12.84 -6.21
C TRP A 116 0.14 -11.98 -6.33
N THR A 117 -0.05 -11.28 -7.44
CA THR A 117 -1.28 -10.52 -7.74
C THR A 117 -2.51 -11.42 -7.74
N TYR A 118 -2.40 -12.65 -8.27
CA TYR A 118 -3.50 -13.62 -8.27
C TYR A 118 -3.82 -14.11 -6.85
N PHE A 119 -2.81 -14.47 -6.06
CA PHE A 119 -3.03 -14.91 -4.68
C PHE A 119 -3.60 -13.80 -3.79
N LEU A 120 -3.13 -12.57 -3.99
CA LEU A 120 -3.67 -11.39 -3.31
C LEU A 120 -5.14 -11.19 -3.67
N ALA A 121 -5.47 -11.16 -4.97
CA ALA A 121 -6.85 -11.02 -5.44
C ALA A 121 -7.78 -12.11 -4.88
N ASN A 122 -7.32 -13.37 -4.91
CA ASN A 122 -8.10 -14.50 -4.41
C ASN A 122 -8.37 -14.40 -2.90
N GLU A 123 -7.38 -13.98 -2.08
CA GLU A 123 -7.61 -13.78 -0.65
C GLU A 123 -8.52 -12.58 -0.37
N VAL A 124 -8.39 -11.48 -1.12
CA VAL A 124 -9.29 -10.33 -1.03
C VAL A 124 -10.73 -10.74 -1.36
N GLU A 125 -10.95 -11.41 -2.51
CA GLU A 125 -12.28 -11.90 -2.90
C GLU A 125 -12.86 -12.92 -1.92
N ARG A 126 -12.02 -13.79 -1.36
CA ARG A 126 -12.43 -14.76 -0.34
C ARG A 126 -12.92 -14.06 0.92
N VAL A 127 -12.19 -13.05 1.40
CA VAL A 127 -12.60 -12.26 2.57
C VAL A 127 -13.82 -11.41 2.25
N MET A 128 -13.91 -10.80 1.07
CA MET A 128 -15.10 -10.05 0.63
C MET A 128 -16.36 -10.91 0.61
N ARG A 129 -16.27 -12.17 0.15
CA ARG A 129 -17.39 -13.14 0.19
C ARG A 129 -17.77 -13.56 1.61
N GLN A 130 -16.79 -13.62 2.52
CA GLN A 130 -17.04 -13.83 3.96
C GLN A 130 -17.60 -12.56 4.62
N GLY A 131 -17.35 -11.40 4.01
CA GLY A 131 -17.64 -10.06 4.50
C GLY A 131 -19.07 -9.58 4.38
N VAL A 132 -19.95 -10.35 3.71
CA VAL A 132 -21.41 -10.13 3.76
C VAL A 132 -21.95 -10.26 5.21
N GLY A 133 -21.14 -10.74 6.17
CA GLY A 133 -21.43 -10.73 7.61
C GLY A 133 -20.58 -9.78 8.48
N LEU A 134 -19.66 -8.99 7.90
CA LEU A 134 -18.72 -8.14 8.65
C LEU A 134 -19.29 -6.75 9.00
N GLY A 135 -20.55 -6.47 8.66
CA GLY A 135 -21.16 -5.16 8.88
C GLY A 135 -20.62 -4.04 7.99
N LEU A 136 -19.77 -4.37 7.02
CA LEU A 136 -19.14 -3.43 6.07
C LEU A 136 -20.04 -3.08 4.88
N GLU A 137 -21.28 -3.57 4.86
CA GLU A 137 -22.26 -3.33 3.78
C GLU A 137 -22.60 -1.84 3.57
N HIS A 138 -22.40 -1.03 4.62
CA HIS A 138 -22.62 0.41 4.58
C HIS A 138 -21.47 1.20 3.97
N LEU A 139 -20.31 0.56 3.76
CA LEU A 139 -19.11 1.20 3.22
C LEU A 139 -18.99 0.98 1.70
N PRO A 140 -18.43 1.94 0.95
CA PRO A 140 -18.17 1.75 -0.47
C PRO A 140 -17.26 0.55 -0.72
N GLN A 141 -17.71 -0.39 -1.56
CA GLN A 141 -17.00 -1.64 -1.85
C GLN A 141 -15.55 -1.41 -2.27
N GLU A 142 -15.29 -0.39 -3.09
CA GLU A 142 -13.93 0.01 -3.51
C GLU A 142 -13.02 0.31 -2.31
N ARG A 143 -13.51 1.05 -1.30
CA ARG A 143 -12.74 1.39 -0.09
C ARG A 143 -12.43 0.15 0.72
N VAL A 144 -13.39 -0.77 0.84
CA VAL A 144 -13.20 -2.04 1.55
C VAL A 144 -12.15 -2.90 0.85
N ILE A 145 -12.21 -2.99 -0.49
CA ILE A 145 -11.22 -3.73 -1.29
C ILE A 145 -9.81 -3.16 -1.09
N VAL A 146 -9.65 -1.84 -1.20
CA VAL A 146 -8.34 -1.20 -1.05
C VAL A 146 -7.82 -1.36 0.38
N ALA A 147 -8.64 -1.05 1.39
CA ALA A 147 -8.26 -1.18 2.80
C ALA A 147 -7.86 -2.61 3.16
N LEU A 148 -8.64 -3.60 2.71
CA LEU A 148 -8.34 -5.01 2.90
C LEU A 148 -7.04 -5.41 2.21
N THR A 149 -6.85 -5.02 0.95
CA THR A 149 -5.62 -5.29 0.19
C THR A 149 -4.39 -4.78 0.96
N LEU A 150 -4.43 -3.53 1.42
CA LEU A 150 -3.31 -2.91 2.13
C LEU A 150 -3.10 -3.52 3.52
N THR A 151 -4.17 -3.92 4.19
CA THR A 151 -4.09 -4.64 5.47
C THR A 151 -3.40 -6.00 5.31
N LEU A 152 -3.72 -6.74 4.24
CA LEU A 152 -3.06 -8.02 3.94
C LEU A 152 -1.59 -7.82 3.58
N VAL A 153 -1.27 -6.85 2.72
CA VAL A 153 0.12 -6.50 2.37
C VAL A 153 0.91 -6.16 3.62
N ARG A 154 0.38 -5.27 4.47
CA ARG A 154 1.01 -4.88 5.72
C ARG A 154 1.27 -6.10 6.61
N GLY A 155 0.25 -6.91 6.89
CA GLY A 155 0.38 -8.04 7.80
C GLY A 155 1.38 -9.11 7.33
N VAL A 156 1.54 -9.28 6.01
CA VAL A 156 2.57 -10.17 5.45
C VAL A 156 3.95 -9.54 5.59
N CYS A 157 4.09 -8.25 5.27
CA CYS A 157 5.38 -7.58 5.27
C CYS A 157 5.91 -7.30 6.68
N GLU A 158 5.05 -7.22 7.70
CA GLU A 158 5.48 -7.22 9.10
C GLU A 158 6.18 -8.54 9.50
N GLN A 159 5.85 -9.65 8.84
CA GLN A 159 6.50 -10.96 9.06
C GLN A 159 7.68 -11.20 8.12
N ALA A 160 7.62 -10.63 6.91
CA ALA A 160 8.63 -10.78 5.88
C ALA A 160 8.89 -9.45 5.14
N PRO A 161 9.62 -8.49 5.77
CA PRO A 161 9.84 -7.14 5.23
C PRO A 161 10.37 -7.12 3.80
N ARG A 162 11.29 -8.03 3.47
CA ARG A 162 11.89 -8.18 2.14
C ARG A 162 10.91 -8.41 0.99
N MET A 163 9.66 -8.80 1.27
CA MET A 163 8.63 -9.04 0.25
C MET A 163 7.85 -7.77 -0.10
N LEU A 164 8.07 -6.69 0.64
CA LEU A 164 7.29 -5.45 0.54
C LEU A 164 7.28 -4.87 -0.87
N ILE A 165 8.42 -4.75 -1.52
CA ILE A 165 8.49 -4.15 -2.87
C ILE A 165 7.65 -4.96 -3.86
N GLY A 166 7.79 -6.29 -3.85
CA GLY A 166 7.03 -7.15 -4.77
C GLY A 166 5.53 -7.15 -4.45
N LEU A 167 5.14 -7.24 -3.18
CA LEU A 167 3.74 -7.22 -2.77
C LEU A 167 3.08 -5.85 -2.99
N PHE A 168 3.83 -4.76 -2.79
CA PHE A 168 3.37 -3.41 -3.09
C PHE A 168 3.04 -3.28 -4.58
N ASN A 169 3.94 -3.73 -5.46
CA ASN A 169 3.71 -3.72 -6.90
C ASN A 169 2.52 -4.60 -7.31
N SER A 170 2.40 -5.79 -6.74
CA SER A 170 1.24 -6.66 -6.97
C SER A 170 -0.08 -6.03 -6.50
N ALA A 171 -0.08 -5.37 -5.35
CA ALA A 171 -1.25 -4.67 -4.82
C ALA A 171 -1.63 -3.46 -5.67
N LEU A 172 -0.65 -2.67 -6.12
CA LEU A 172 -0.87 -1.54 -7.00
C LEU A 172 -1.47 -2.00 -8.34
N GLN A 173 -0.92 -3.06 -8.94
CA GLN A 173 -1.49 -3.69 -10.15
C GLN A 173 -2.91 -4.21 -9.94
N TYR A 174 -3.20 -4.82 -8.79
CA TYR A 174 -4.54 -5.30 -8.45
C TYR A 174 -5.54 -4.13 -8.34
N ILE A 175 -5.19 -3.09 -7.59
CA ILE A 175 -6.04 -1.91 -7.36
C ILE A 175 -6.33 -1.18 -8.68
N TRP A 176 -5.33 -1.03 -9.56
CA TRP A 176 -5.56 -0.45 -10.89
C TRP A 176 -6.49 -1.28 -11.76
N ARG A 177 -6.39 -2.62 -11.70
CA ARG A 177 -7.26 -3.53 -12.46
C ARG A 177 -8.66 -3.65 -11.86
N ALA A 178 -8.81 -3.37 -10.57
CA ALA A 178 -10.08 -3.41 -9.83
C ALA A 178 -10.88 -2.10 -9.95
N GLY A 179 -10.33 -1.04 -10.53
CA GLY A 179 -11.05 0.21 -10.81
C GLY A 179 -12.21 -0.01 -11.81
N PRO A 180 -13.31 0.76 -11.70
CA PRO A 180 -14.46 0.62 -12.59
C PRO A 180 -14.06 0.93 -14.04
N ARG A 181 -14.45 0.04 -14.95
CA ARG A 181 -14.44 0.28 -16.40
C ARG A 181 -15.54 1.23 -16.80
#